data_AF-A0A2R6LTV0-F1
#
_entry.id   AF-A0A2R6LTV0-F1
#
_cell.length_a   1.000
_cell.length_b   1.000
_cell.length_c   1.000
_cell.angle_alpha   90.00
_cell.angle_beta   90.00
_cell.angle_gamma   90.00
#
_symmetry.space_group_name_H-M   'P 1'
#
loop_
_entity.id
_entity.type
_entity.pdbx_description
1 polymer ?
#
loop_
_entity_poly.entity_id
_entity_poly.type
_entity_poly.pdbx_seq_one_letter_code
_entity_poly.pdbx_strand_id
1 'polypeptide(L)' 'MSSRARVTEADEKRLERYLRSRAGDGDAYVKSKFIADDVGLTPSQVGLLLKRLRESEGDVDVEKWSYTNATTWRVTAAE' A
#
# COMPACT_ATOMS: atom_id res chain seq x y z
N MET A 1 -18.48 14.55 7.83
CA MET A 1 -19.01 13.45 6.98
C MET A 1 -17.87 12.91 6.13
N SER A 2 -17.52 11.64 6.31
CA SER A 2 -16.37 11.02 5.65
C SER A 2 -16.66 10.88 4.15
N SER A 3 -15.94 11.62 3.31
CA SER A 3 -15.93 11.37 1.87
C SER A 3 -15.42 9.94 1.66
N ARG A 4 -16.23 9.08 1.04
CA ARG A 4 -15.77 7.75 0.64
C ARG A 4 -14.66 7.98 -0.37
N ALA A 5 -13.42 7.76 0.04
CA ALA A 5 -12.25 7.92 -0.81
C ALA A 5 -12.46 7.08 -2.08
N ARG A 6 -12.66 7.74 -3.23
CA ARG A 6 -12.78 7.06 -4.52
C ARG A 6 -11.38 6.65 -4.94
N VAL A 7 -11.23 5.39 -5.30
CA VAL A 7 -10.01 4.79 -5.85
C VAL A 7 -10.41 3.92 -7.04
N THR A 8 -9.57 3.88 -8.05
CA THR A 8 -9.78 3.11 -9.29
C THR A 8 -8.85 1.90 -9.33
N GLU A 9 -9.11 0.96 -10.23
CA GLU A 9 -8.18 -0.15 -10.49
C GLU A 9 -6.81 0.34 -10.98
N ALA A 10 -6.76 1.47 -11.69
CA ALA A 10 -5.50 2.09 -12.11
C ALA A 10 -4.70 2.62 -10.91
N ASP A 11 -5.37 3.16 -9.89
CA ASP A 11 -4.74 3.58 -8.64
C ASP A 11 -4.16 2.39 -7.88
N GLU A 12 -4.90 1.29 -7.82
CA GLU A 12 -4.48 0.04 -7.18
C GLU A 12 -3.24 -0.54 -7.87
N LYS A 13 -3.27 -0.72 -9.20
CA LYS A 13 -2.12 -1.21 -9.98
C LYS A 13 -0.91 -0.29 -9.91
N ARG A 14 -1.12 1.03 -9.82
CA ARG A 14 -0.04 2.01 -9.64
C ARG A 14 0.62 1.84 -8.28
N LEU A 15 -0.17 1.68 -7.22
CA LEU A 15 0.35 1.43 -5.88
C LEU A 15 1.07 0.08 -5.82
N GLU A 16 0.48 -0.99 -6.35
CA GLU A 16 1.08 -2.33 -6.39
C GLU A 16 2.47 -2.32 -7.06
N ARG A 17 2.61 -1.70 -8.25
CA ARG A 17 3.92 -1.55 -8.89
C ARG A 17 4.93 -0.77 -8.06
N TYR A 18 4.50 0.32 -7.42
CA TYR A 18 5.36 1.10 -6.52
C TYR A 18 5.84 0.25 -5.34
N LEU A 19 4.93 -0.52 -4.74
CA LEU A 19 5.21 -1.40 -3.60
C LEU A 19 6.17 -2.53 -3.99
N ARG A 20 5.96 -3.18 -5.14
CA ARG A 20 6.87 -4.21 -5.66
C ARG A 20 8.28 -3.65 -5.89
N SER A 21 8.36 -2.45 -6.51
CA SER A 21 9.65 -1.78 -6.72
C SER A 21 10.34 -1.40 -5.41
N ARG A 22 9.58 -1.09 -4.35
CA ARG A 22 10.12 -0.79 -3.02
C ARG A 22 10.63 -2.04 -2.30
N ALA A 23 9.93 -3.16 -2.44
CA ALA A 23 10.30 -4.45 -1.85
C ALA A 23 11.55 -5.03 -2.51
N GLY A 24 11.67 -4.92 -3.84
CA GLY A 24 12.78 -5.53 -4.59
C GLY A 24 12.81 -7.04 -4.38
N ASP A 25 13.98 -7.60 -4.07
CA ASP A 25 14.17 -9.03 -3.74
C ASP A 25 13.94 -9.35 -2.24
N GLY A 26 13.38 -8.42 -1.46
CA GLY A 26 13.20 -8.61 -0.02
C GLY A 26 11.99 -7.87 0.54
N ASP A 27 12.12 -7.39 1.78
CA ASP A 27 11.03 -6.74 2.51
C ASP A 27 11.16 -5.22 2.52
N ALA A 28 10.03 -4.53 2.35
CA ALA A 28 9.90 -3.09 2.58
C ALA A 28 8.88 -2.78 3.68
N TYR A 29 9.17 -1.75 4.47
CA TYR A 29 8.26 -1.23 5.48
C TYR A 29 7.77 0.16 5.10
N VAL A 30 6.48 0.28 4.78
CA VAL A 30 5.90 1.52 4.25
C VAL A 30 4.81 2.08 5.16
N LYS A 31 4.63 3.41 5.13
CA LYS A 31 3.51 4.09 5.78
C LYS A 31 2.75 4.88 4.73
N SER A 32 1.42 4.82 4.77
CA SER A 32 0.54 5.44 3.76
C SER A 32 0.81 6.93 3.56
N LYS A 33 1.13 7.66 4.65
CA LYS A 33 1.44 9.10 4.59
C LYS A 33 2.74 9.46 3.88
N PHE A 34 3.66 8.53 3.70
CA PHE A 34 4.97 8.79 3.09
C PHE A 34 5.03 8.41 1.63
N ILE A 35 4.11 7.57 1.15
CA ILE A 35 4.06 7.13 -0.25
C ILE A 35 2.92 7.76 -1.03
N ALA A 36 2.01 8.46 -0.34
CA ALA A 36 0.85 9.15 -0.89
C ALA A 36 1.22 10.07 -2.07
N ASP A 37 2.17 10.98 -1.85
CA ASP A 37 2.62 11.93 -2.88
C ASP A 37 3.30 11.22 -4.07
N ASP A 38 4.14 10.21 -3.81
CA ASP A 38 4.85 9.44 -4.85
C ASP A 38 3.89 8.75 -5.83
N VAL A 39 2.74 8.29 -5.34
CA VAL A 39 1.71 7.66 -6.16
C VAL A 39 0.54 8.59 -6.47
N GLY A 40 0.63 9.89 -6.17
CA GLY A 40 -0.44 10.86 -6.46
C GLY A 40 -1.80 10.49 -5.85
N LEU A 41 -1.79 9.98 -4.61
CA LEU A 41 -2.97 9.61 -3.84
C LEU A 41 -2.93 10.30 -2.48
N THR A 42 -4.07 10.34 -1.78
CA THR A 42 -4.08 10.74 -0.37
C THR A 42 -3.66 9.59 0.54
N PRO A 43 -3.15 9.86 1.75
CA PRO A 43 -2.82 8.80 2.72
C PRO A 43 -4.01 7.87 3.04
N SER A 44 -5.23 8.40 3.04
CA SER A 44 -6.45 7.63 3.25
C SER A 44 -6.77 6.69 2.08
N GLN A 45 -6.57 7.14 0.84
CA GLN A 45 -6.73 6.29 -0.35
C GLN A 45 -5.68 5.17 -0.37
N VAL A 46 -4.42 5.49 -0.07
CA VAL A 46 -3.36 4.48 0.05
C VAL A 46 -3.70 3.46 1.14
N GLY A 47 -4.15 3.91 2.32
CA GLY A 47 -4.55 3.02 3.40
C GLY A 47 -5.74 2.12 3.06
N LEU A 48 -6.65 2.58 2.19
CA LEU A 48 -7.75 1.77 1.66
C LEU A 48 -7.20 0.70 0.69
N LEU A 49 -6.35 1.08 -0.25
CA LEU A 49 -5.77 0.17 -1.24
C LEU A 49 -4.85 -0.88 -0.61
N LEU A 50 -4.03 -0.52 0.39
CA LEU A 50 -3.19 -1.48 1.12
C LEU A 50 -4.01 -2.58 1.81
N LYS A 51 -5.20 -2.26 2.31
CA LYS A 51 -6.11 -3.28 2.86
C LYS A 51 -6.62 -4.22 1.78
N ARG A 52 -6.98 -3.69 0.60
CA ARG A 52 -7.42 -4.50 -0.54
C ARG A 52 -6.32 -5.41 -1.06
N LEU A 53 -5.12 -4.87 -1.24
CA LEU A 53 -3.95 -5.64 -1.71
C LEU A 53 -3.61 -6.76 -0.73
N ARG A 54 -3.74 -6.53 0.59
CA ARG A 54 -3.59 -7.58 1.61
C ARG A 54 -4.62 -8.72 1.47
N GLU A 55 -5.82 -8.41 1.01
CA GLU A 55 -6.90 -9.39 0.83
C GLU A 55 -6.90 -10.02 -0.57
N SER A 56 -5.96 -9.62 -1.44
CA SER A 56 -5.86 -10.03 -2.83
C SER A 56 -4.64 -10.92 -3.04
N GLU A 57 -4.77 -11.90 -3.94
CA GLU A 57 -3.63 -12.67 -4.44
C GLU A 57 -3.03 -11.89 -5.62
N GLY A 58 -2.07 -11.02 -5.30
CA GLY A 58 -1.41 -10.12 -6.25
C GLY A 58 0.09 -10.33 -6.35
N ASP A 59 0.75 -9.36 -6.98
CA ASP A 59 2.19 -9.36 -7.25
C ASP A 59 3.05 -9.00 -6.02
N VAL A 60 2.40 -8.70 -4.90
CA VAL A 60 2.99 -8.32 -3.62
C VAL A 60 2.20 -8.92 -2.48
N ASP A 61 2.88 -9.37 -1.42
CA ASP A 61 2.24 -9.70 -0.14
C ASP A 61 2.27 -8.48 0.77
N VAL A 62 1.15 -8.17 1.44
CA VAL A 62 0.99 -6.97 2.26
C VAL A 62 0.50 -7.33 3.65
N GLU A 63 1.35 -7.14 4.64
CA GLU A 63 1.05 -7.45 6.03
C GLU A 63 1.00 -6.19 6.90
N LYS A 64 0.02 -6.13 7.81
CA LYS A 64 -0.06 -5.03 8.76
C LYS A 64 1.03 -5.19 9.82
N TRP A 65 1.97 -4.26 9.87
CA TRP A 65 3.07 -4.23 10.84
C TRP A 65 2.93 -3.02 11.76
N SER A 66 2.87 -3.21 13.08
CA SER A 66 2.67 -2.08 14.00
C SER A 66 3.67 -2.12 15.14
N TYR A 67 4.57 -1.13 15.18
CA TYR A 67 5.51 -0.91 16.28
C TYR A 67 5.30 0.44 16.99
N THR A 68 4.50 1.35 16.40
CA THR A 68 4.20 2.71 16.92
C THR A 68 2.77 3.13 16.55
N ASN A 69 2.33 4.33 17.01
CA ASN A 69 0.99 4.88 16.73
C ASN A 69 0.60 4.98 15.25
N ALA A 70 1.55 4.94 14.31
CA ALA A 70 1.26 4.92 12.86
C ALA A 70 1.31 3.50 12.31
N THR A 71 0.24 3.07 11.62
CA THR A 71 0.21 1.77 10.92
C THR A 71 1.30 1.72 9.86
N THR A 72 2.22 0.77 10.03
CA THR A 72 3.23 0.41 9.04
C THR A 72 2.74 -0.84 8.31
N TRP A 73 3.18 -1.03 7.08
CA TRP A 73 2.87 -2.21 6.31
C TRP A 73 4.19 -2.84 5.89
N ARG A 74 4.36 -4.13 6.18
CA ARG A 74 5.42 -4.93 5.58
C ARG A 74 4.93 -5.36 4.21
N VAL A 75 5.78 -5.24 3.23
CA VAL A 75 5.51 -5.58 1.84
C VAL A 75 6.65 -6.43 1.35
N THR A 76 6.33 -7.55 0.70
CA THR A 76 7.29 -8.40 0.01
C THR A 76 6.84 -8.58 -1.44
N ALA A 77 7.76 -8.86 -2.35
CA ALA A 77 7.38 -9.36 -3.65
C ALA A 77 6.71 -10.74 -3.48
N ALA A 78 5.63 -11.00 -4.19
CA ALA A 78 5.12 -12.36 -4.32
C ALA A 78 6.08 -13.17 -5.22
N GLU A 79 6.37 -14.41 -4.82
CA GLU A 79 7.20 -15.34 -5.62
C GLU A 79 6.49 -15.81 -6.91
#